data_AF-A0A4P6WS90-F1
#
_entry.id   AF-A0A4P6WS90-F1
#
_cell.length_a   1.000
_cell.length_b   1.000
_cell.length_c   1.000
_cell.angle_alpha   90.00
_cell.angle_beta   90.00
_cell.angle_gamma   90.00
#
_symmetry.space_group_name_H-M   'P 1'
#
loop_
_entity.id
_entity.type
_entity.pdbx_description
1 polymer ?
#
loop_
_entity_poly.entity_id
_entity_poly.type
_entity_poly.pdbx_seq_one_letter_code
_entity_poly.pdbx_strand_id
1 'polypeptide(L)'
;MNGLSSEQIHFLFSQGIPISKAFNAENLKKNEYKKIMDEDDMLVAYNVTPCKAKGHTLRTKYGHCIQCNTQSIAFISRFSQEGTVYLAHSYNLDLCKIGTCQDIENRIKTLNSHGYGGANDWEVIDSIFTQDAARAEFNIQSKILAFKHEAVYIRTGKTIKCQEIYKCHPEVLREVLLKYWDK
;
A
#
# COMPACT_ATOMS: atom_id res chain seq x y z
N MET A 1 -2.83 0.11 18.25
CA MET A 1 -2.80 -0.22 16.81
C MET A 1 -2.01 0.89 16.09
N ASN A 2 -0.78 0.61 15.62
CA ASN A 2 0.08 1.61 14.96
C ASN A 2 -0.07 1.55 13.43
N GLY A 3 -1.30 1.70 12.92
CA GLY A 3 -1.58 1.88 11.50
C GLY A 3 -1.57 3.36 11.11
N LEU A 4 -1.90 3.67 9.84
CA LEU A 4 -2.16 5.05 9.43
C LEU A 4 -3.35 5.62 10.20
N SER A 5 -3.24 6.86 10.67
CA SER A 5 -4.38 7.59 11.25
C SER A 5 -5.36 8.02 10.16
N SER A 6 -6.60 8.32 10.55
CA SER A 6 -7.60 8.88 9.61
C SER A 6 -7.10 10.15 8.92
N GLU A 7 -6.40 11.03 9.64
CA GLU A 7 -5.79 12.24 9.08
C GLU A 7 -4.73 11.91 8.02
N GLN A 8 -3.87 10.93 8.30
CA GLN A 8 -2.85 10.49 7.34
C GLN A 8 -3.48 9.86 6.10
N ILE A 9 -4.52 9.04 6.27
CA ILE A 9 -5.27 8.44 5.16
C ILE A 9 -5.89 9.53 4.28
N HIS A 10 -6.58 10.50 4.88
CA HIS A 10 -7.16 11.63 4.15
C HIS A 10 -6.09 12.47 3.44
N PHE A 11 -4.95 12.70 4.09
CA PHE A 11 -3.83 13.39 3.47
C PHE A 11 -3.33 12.64 2.24
N LEU A 12 -3.01 11.34 2.36
CA LEU A 12 -2.53 10.52 1.24
C LEU A 12 -3.52 10.53 0.07
N PHE A 13 -4.81 10.35 0.36
CA PHE A 13 -5.89 10.43 -0.63
C PHE A 13 -5.94 11.80 -1.32
N SER A 14 -5.86 12.91 -0.58
CA SER A 14 -5.85 14.27 -1.15
C SER A 14 -4.65 14.53 -2.06
N GLN A 15 -3.56 13.77 -1.87
CA GLN A 15 -2.35 13.85 -2.67
C GLN A 15 -2.31 12.77 -3.76
N GLY A 16 -3.38 12.00 -3.99
CA GLY A 16 -3.41 10.95 -5.02
C GLY A 16 -2.41 9.82 -4.77
N ILE A 17 -2.07 9.55 -3.51
CA ILE A 17 -1.15 8.47 -3.12
C ILE A 17 -1.99 7.26 -2.67
N PRO A 18 -1.90 6.11 -3.36
CA PRO A 18 -2.54 4.88 -2.92
C PRO A 18 -2.02 4.45 -1.53
N ILE A 19 -2.91 3.92 -0.69
CA ILE A 19 -2.57 3.37 0.63
C ILE A 19 -1.57 2.21 0.48
N SER A 20 -1.70 1.36 -0.55
CA SER A 20 -0.74 0.27 -0.80
C SER A 20 0.67 0.75 -1.19
N LYS A 21 0.86 2.04 -1.43
CA LYS A 21 2.16 2.69 -1.64
C LYS A 21 2.73 3.31 -0.37
N ALA A 22 2.10 3.09 0.77
CA ALA A 22 2.57 3.50 2.09
C ALA A 22 2.81 2.29 3.00
N PHE A 23 3.90 2.31 3.78
CA PHE A 23 4.21 1.22 4.69
C PHE A 23 4.71 1.71 6.07
N ASN A 24 4.52 0.85 7.08
CA ASN A 24 4.94 1.14 8.44
C ASN A 24 6.46 1.00 8.55
N ALA A 25 7.14 2.10 8.83
CA ALA A 25 8.58 2.16 9.02
C ALA A 25 8.96 2.50 10.47
N GLU A 26 8.07 2.20 11.42
CA GLU A 26 8.36 2.25 12.85
C GLU A 26 9.64 1.46 13.16
N ASN A 27 10.51 2.06 13.96
CA ASN A 27 11.83 1.53 14.33
C ASN A 27 12.83 1.36 13.16
N LEU A 28 12.56 1.90 11.97
CA LEU A 28 13.51 1.92 10.86
C LEU A 28 14.24 3.26 10.75
N LYS A 29 15.55 3.21 10.52
CA LYS A 29 16.36 4.37 10.14
C LYS A 29 16.11 4.72 8.68
N LYS A 30 16.44 5.96 8.29
CA LYS A 30 16.29 6.47 6.92
C LYS A 30 16.86 5.53 5.86
N ASN A 31 18.08 5.04 6.06
CA ASN A 31 18.72 4.18 5.06
C ASN A 31 18.04 2.81 4.95
N GLU A 32 17.42 2.31 6.03
CA GLU A 32 16.69 1.04 6.04
C GLU A 32 15.36 1.19 5.29
N TYR A 33 14.52 2.16 5.65
CA TYR A 33 13.24 2.33 4.95
C TYR A 33 13.45 2.77 3.50
N LYS A 34 14.50 3.54 3.17
CA LYS A 34 14.82 3.90 1.79
C LYS A 34 15.02 2.65 0.92
N LYS A 35 15.80 1.68 1.41
CA LYS A 35 16.07 0.43 0.69
C LYS A 35 14.76 -0.34 0.44
N ILE A 36 13.91 -0.46 1.45
CA ILE A 36 12.59 -1.09 1.32
C ILE A 36 11.73 -0.34 0.29
N MET A 37 11.73 0.99 0.32
CA MET A 37 10.96 1.80 -0.62
C MET A 37 11.39 1.62 -2.07
N ASP A 38 12.70 1.54 -2.31
CA ASP A 38 13.25 1.32 -3.65
C ASP A 38 12.94 -0.12 -4.15
N GLU A 39 12.97 -1.12 -3.27
CA GLU A 39 12.76 -2.53 -3.64
C GLU A 39 11.28 -2.94 -3.75
N ASP A 40 10.41 -2.40 -2.89
CA ASP A 40 9.00 -2.78 -2.81
C ASP A 40 8.09 -1.80 -3.58
N ASP A 41 8.69 -0.81 -4.26
CA ASP A 41 8.02 0.29 -4.98
C ASP A 41 7.03 1.05 -4.08
N MET A 42 7.52 1.49 -2.91
CA MET A 42 6.77 2.28 -1.94
C MET A 42 7.10 3.77 -2.07
N LEU A 43 6.08 4.61 -1.91
CA LEU A 43 6.18 6.06 -2.06
C LEU A 43 6.31 6.78 -0.71
N VAL A 44 5.69 6.22 0.34
CA VAL A 44 5.62 6.85 1.66
C VAL A 44 5.98 5.87 2.78
N ALA A 45 6.85 6.30 3.68
CA ALA A 45 7.10 5.65 4.96
C ALA A 45 6.31 6.39 6.06
N TYR A 46 5.59 5.66 6.91
CA TYR A 46 4.85 6.24 8.04
C TYR A 46 5.35 5.70 9.41
N ASN A 47 4.98 6.37 10.50
CA ASN A 47 5.50 6.11 11.86
C ASN A 47 7.02 6.23 11.98
N VAL A 48 7.65 7.02 11.11
CA VAL A 48 9.06 7.37 11.23
C VAL A 48 9.25 8.53 12.21
N THR A 49 10.51 8.88 12.51
CA THR A 49 10.84 10.00 13.39
C THR A 49 10.02 11.25 13.05
N PRO A 50 9.30 11.85 14.02
CA PRO A 50 8.50 13.05 13.82
C PRO A 50 9.31 14.21 13.22
N CYS A 51 8.67 15.03 12.37
CA CYS A 51 9.30 16.26 11.90
C CYS A 51 9.36 17.31 13.02
N LYS A 52 10.41 18.13 13.06
CA LYS A 52 10.59 19.14 14.12
C LYS A 52 9.51 20.23 14.10
N ALA A 53 8.95 20.53 12.92
CA ALA A 53 8.04 21.66 12.75
C ALA A 53 6.63 21.37 13.30
N LYS A 54 6.09 20.18 13.07
CA LYS A 54 4.69 19.84 13.34
C LYS A 54 4.48 18.42 13.89
N GLY A 55 5.54 17.65 14.13
CA GLY A 55 5.43 16.29 14.65
C GLY A 55 4.95 15.23 13.65
N HIS A 56 4.79 15.57 12.36
CA HIS A 56 4.33 14.63 11.33
C HIS A 56 5.29 13.44 11.14
N THR A 57 4.74 12.27 10.86
CA THR A 57 5.47 11.01 10.73
C THR A 57 5.38 10.38 9.33
N LEU A 58 4.91 11.11 8.32
CA LEU A 58 4.93 10.68 6.91
C LEU A 58 6.17 11.24 6.19
N ARG A 59 6.99 10.37 5.59
CA ARG A 59 8.21 10.78 4.87
C ARG A 59 8.40 10.09 3.52
N THR A 60 9.07 10.81 2.61
CA THR A 60 9.64 10.23 1.38
C THR A 60 10.87 9.38 1.69
N LYS A 61 11.35 8.62 0.71
CA LYS A 61 12.62 7.87 0.78
C LYS A 61 13.86 8.72 1.08
N TYR A 62 13.79 10.03 0.82
CA TYR A 62 14.86 10.98 1.14
C TYR A 62 14.74 11.58 2.55
N GLY A 63 13.66 11.26 3.28
CA GLY A 63 13.40 11.72 4.63
C GLY A 63 12.72 13.08 4.72
N HIS A 64 12.18 13.61 3.63
CA HIS A 64 11.38 14.84 3.66
C HIS A 64 9.99 14.56 4.20
N CYS A 65 9.50 15.43 5.08
CA CYS A 65 8.12 15.35 5.56
C CYS A 65 7.17 15.80 4.45
N ILE A 66 6.31 14.89 4.00
CA ILE A 66 5.43 15.14 2.86
C ILE A 66 4.27 16.07 3.21
N GLN A 67 3.87 16.13 4.48
CA GLN A 67 2.84 17.04 4.98
C GLN A 67 3.36 18.48 5.18
N CYS A 68 4.68 18.65 5.38
CA CYS A 68 5.27 20.00 5.48
C CYS A 68 5.71 20.54 4.12
N ASN A 69 6.09 19.67 3.19
CA ASN A 69 6.54 20.04 1.86
C ASN A 69 5.81 19.20 0.81
N THR A 70 4.55 19.55 0.52
CA THR A 70 3.72 18.85 -0.46
C THR A 70 4.28 18.96 -1.89
N GLN A 71 5.08 19.99 -2.19
CA GLN A 71 5.73 20.10 -3.50
C GLN A 71 6.67 18.91 -3.78
N SER A 72 7.25 18.31 -2.74
CA SER A 72 8.13 17.13 -2.88
C SER A 72 7.41 15.85 -3.34
N ILE A 73 6.07 15.84 -3.35
CA ILE A 73 5.26 14.69 -3.75
C ILE A 73 4.35 14.97 -4.97
N ALA A 74 4.24 16.23 -5.41
CA ALA A 74 3.40 16.59 -6.55
C ALA A 74 3.81 15.85 -7.85
N PHE A 75 5.10 15.61 -8.07
CA PHE A 75 5.58 14.81 -9.21
C PHE A 75 5.24 13.33 -9.07
N ILE A 76 5.37 12.79 -7.86
CA ILE A 76 5.10 11.37 -7.54
C ILE A 76 3.61 11.06 -7.70
N SER A 77 2.74 11.94 -7.19
CA SER A 77 1.28 11.79 -7.28
C SER A 77 0.74 11.73 -8.71
N ARG A 78 1.34 12.51 -9.62
CA ARG A 78 0.95 12.53 -11.05
C ARG A 78 1.34 11.23 -11.75
N PHE A 79 2.46 10.62 -11.36
CA PHE A 79 2.91 9.33 -11.89
C PHE A 79 2.11 8.14 -11.34
N SER A 80 1.40 8.32 -10.22
CA SER A 80 0.57 7.28 -9.59
C SER A 80 -0.94 7.49 -9.78
N GLN A 81 -1.35 8.43 -10.64
CA GLN A 81 -2.78 8.67 -10.90
C GLN A 81 -3.40 7.51 -11.67
N GLU A 82 -2.80 7.12 -12.80
CA GLU A 82 -3.23 5.93 -13.53
C GLU A 82 -2.52 4.67 -13.04
N GLY A 83 -3.17 3.53 -13.19
CA GLY A 83 -2.60 2.23 -12.86
C GLY A 83 -3.65 1.15 -12.71
N THR A 84 -3.17 -0.05 -12.37
CA THR A 84 -4.01 -1.23 -12.20
C THR A 84 -4.29 -1.45 -10.71
N VAL A 85 -5.56 -1.46 -10.34
CA VAL A 85 -6.04 -2.01 -9.06
C VAL A 85 -6.20 -3.50 -9.24
N TYR A 86 -5.59 -4.30 -8.39
CA TYR A 86 -5.61 -5.75 -8.50
C TYR A 86 -6.08 -6.43 -7.22
N LEU A 87 -6.74 -7.58 -7.39
CA LEU A 87 -7.02 -8.56 -6.36
C LEU A 87 -6.06 -9.74 -6.53
N ALA A 88 -5.28 -10.04 -5.49
CA ALA A 88 -4.47 -11.24 -5.43
C ALA A 88 -4.90 -12.13 -4.25
N HIS A 89 -4.72 -13.43 -4.39
CA HIS A 89 -5.01 -14.43 -3.36
C HIS A 89 -3.81 -15.34 -3.15
N SER A 90 -3.51 -15.65 -1.88
CA SER A 90 -2.62 -16.73 -1.48
C SER A 90 -3.50 -17.90 -1.08
N TYR A 91 -3.37 -19.03 -1.76
CA TYR A 91 -4.15 -20.23 -1.48
C TYR A 91 -3.67 -20.94 -0.21
N ASN A 92 -2.36 -20.89 0.06
CA ASN A 92 -1.75 -21.52 1.22
C ASN A 92 -2.18 -20.87 2.54
N LEU A 93 -2.26 -19.55 2.58
CA LEU A 93 -2.69 -18.81 3.78
C LEU A 93 -4.16 -18.40 3.74
N ASP A 94 -4.81 -18.61 2.59
CA ASP A 94 -6.16 -18.15 2.29
C ASP A 94 -6.33 -16.66 2.64
N LEU A 95 -5.43 -15.84 2.08
CA LEU A 95 -5.38 -14.39 2.30
C LEU A 95 -5.58 -13.67 0.98
N CYS A 96 -6.35 -12.59 1.02
CA CYS A 96 -6.56 -11.71 -0.11
C CYS A 96 -5.77 -10.41 0.04
N LYS A 97 -5.39 -9.80 -1.09
CA LYS A 97 -4.73 -8.50 -1.17
C LYS A 97 -5.41 -7.65 -2.24
N ILE A 98 -5.75 -6.40 -1.87
CA ILE A 98 -6.13 -5.35 -2.82
C ILE A 98 -5.04 -4.29 -2.83
N GLY A 99 -4.41 -4.08 -3.98
CA GLY A 99 -3.35 -3.07 -4.12
C GLY A 99 -3.35 -2.41 -5.49
N THR A 100 -2.39 -1.50 -5.69
CA THR A 100 -2.16 -0.83 -6.97
C THR A 100 -0.77 -1.09 -7.52
N CYS A 101 -0.65 -1.11 -8.84
CA CYS A 101 0.62 -1.29 -9.54
C CYS A 101 0.59 -0.71 -10.96
N GLN A 102 1.76 -0.50 -11.54
CA GLN A 102 1.92 -0.20 -12.97
C GLN A 102 2.12 -1.47 -13.80
N ASP A 103 2.83 -2.45 -13.24
CA ASP A 103 3.12 -3.74 -13.86
C ASP A 103 2.68 -4.85 -12.90
N ILE A 104 1.60 -5.54 -13.26
CA ILE A 104 0.99 -6.57 -12.42
C ILE A 104 1.84 -7.85 -12.37
N GLU A 105 2.52 -8.22 -13.46
CA GLU A 105 3.36 -9.41 -13.51
C GLU A 105 4.57 -9.23 -12.60
N ASN A 106 5.26 -8.10 -12.73
CA ASN A 106 6.39 -7.79 -11.88
C ASN A 106 5.94 -7.66 -10.42
N ARG A 107 4.79 -7.04 -10.16
CA ARG A 107 4.25 -6.90 -8.81
C ARG A 107 4.06 -8.25 -8.12
N ILE A 108 3.48 -9.23 -8.81
CA ILE A 108 3.23 -10.56 -8.24
C ILE A 108 4.55 -11.31 -8.00
N LYS A 109 5.50 -11.23 -8.93
CA LYS A 109 6.87 -11.76 -8.73
C LYS A 109 7.52 -11.16 -7.48
N THR A 110 7.40 -9.84 -7.28
CA THR A 110 7.92 -9.16 -6.09
C THR A 110 7.22 -9.64 -4.82
N LEU A 111 5.88 -9.72 -4.80
CA LEU A 111 5.15 -10.20 -3.62
C LEU A 111 5.59 -11.60 -3.20
N ASN A 112 5.73 -12.51 -4.18
CA ASN A 112 6.11 -13.89 -3.92
C ASN A 112 7.56 -14.04 -3.47
N SER A 113 8.49 -13.37 -4.15
CA SER A 113 9.91 -13.39 -3.78
C SER A 113 10.17 -12.73 -2.42
N HIS A 114 9.36 -11.76 -2.03
CA HIS A 114 9.53 -11.04 -0.76
C HIS A 114 8.75 -11.69 0.39
N GLY A 115 7.95 -12.73 0.13
CA GLY A 115 7.13 -13.37 1.15
C GLY A 115 6.09 -12.40 1.74
N TYR A 116 5.54 -11.50 0.92
CA TYR A 116 4.68 -10.41 1.40
C TYR A 116 3.46 -10.98 2.15
N GLY A 117 3.14 -10.43 3.33
CA GLY A 117 2.09 -10.96 4.19
C GLY A 117 2.35 -12.37 4.73
N GLY A 118 3.57 -12.89 4.61
CA GLY A 118 3.96 -14.25 5.00
C GLY A 118 3.69 -15.31 3.93
N ALA A 119 3.16 -14.92 2.77
CA ALA A 119 2.85 -15.81 1.65
C ALA A 119 3.80 -15.61 0.48
N ASN A 120 4.03 -16.67 -0.30
CA ASN A 120 4.88 -16.70 -1.48
C ASN A 120 4.20 -17.31 -2.72
N ASP A 121 2.89 -17.51 -2.65
CA ASP A 121 2.02 -18.15 -3.64
C ASP A 121 0.88 -17.20 -4.06
N TRP A 122 1.11 -15.89 -4.03
CA TRP A 122 0.17 -14.89 -4.51
C TRP A 122 -0.10 -15.09 -6.00
N GLU A 123 -1.37 -15.18 -6.35
CA GLU A 123 -1.87 -15.21 -7.73
C GLU A 123 -2.88 -14.08 -7.94
N VAL A 124 -2.90 -13.50 -9.13
CA VAL A 124 -3.93 -12.50 -9.50
C VAL A 124 -5.23 -13.22 -9.77
N ILE A 125 -6.29 -12.80 -9.09
CA ILE A 125 -7.65 -13.28 -9.35
C ILE A 125 -8.36 -12.36 -10.34
N ASP A 126 -8.21 -11.04 -10.17
CA ASP A 126 -8.86 -10.04 -11.02
C ASP A 126 -8.11 -8.71 -10.97
N SER A 127 -8.29 -7.86 -11.98
CA SER A 127 -7.63 -6.56 -12.05
C SER A 127 -8.33 -5.58 -12.97
N ILE A 128 -8.26 -4.30 -12.63
CA ILE A 128 -8.93 -3.21 -13.36
C ILE A 128 -7.95 -2.05 -13.53
N PHE A 129 -7.80 -1.60 -14.76
CA PHE A 129 -7.04 -0.39 -15.07
C PHE A 129 -7.90 0.85 -14.85
N THR A 130 -7.34 1.89 -14.24
CA THR A 130 -8.05 3.14 -13.96
C THR A 130 -7.11 4.33 -14.09
N GLN A 131 -7.69 5.49 -14.38
CA GLN A 131 -7.00 6.79 -14.41
C GLN A 131 -6.90 7.45 -13.02
N ASP A 132 -7.56 6.87 -11.99
CA ASP A 132 -7.50 7.31 -10.60
C ASP A 132 -7.38 6.11 -9.64
N ALA A 133 -6.20 5.47 -9.66
CA ALA A 133 -5.90 4.26 -8.89
C ALA A 133 -5.96 4.49 -7.38
N ALA A 134 -5.52 5.67 -6.91
CA ALA A 134 -5.59 6.04 -5.50
C ALA A 134 -7.05 6.13 -5.01
N ARG A 135 -7.93 6.76 -5.80
CA ARG A 135 -9.35 6.83 -5.46
C ARG A 135 -10.04 5.49 -5.52
N ALA A 136 -9.74 4.71 -6.55
CA ALA A 136 -10.30 3.38 -6.71
C ALA A 136 -9.94 2.48 -5.53
N GLU A 137 -8.65 2.41 -5.18
CA GLU A 137 -8.17 1.64 -4.04
C GLU A 137 -8.83 2.10 -2.74
N PHE A 138 -8.84 3.41 -2.46
CA PHE A 138 -9.45 3.94 -1.24
C PHE A 138 -10.93 3.52 -1.11
N ASN A 139 -11.70 3.68 -2.18
CA ASN A 139 -13.12 3.33 -2.19
C ASN A 139 -13.34 1.83 -2.00
N ILE A 140 -12.54 0.98 -2.64
CA ILE A 140 -12.63 -0.48 -2.47
C ILE A 140 -12.26 -0.87 -1.04
N GLN A 141 -11.10 -0.44 -0.55
CA GLN A 141 -10.60 -0.76 0.79
C GLN A 141 -11.56 -0.31 1.90
N SER A 142 -12.22 0.85 1.73
CA SER A 142 -13.22 1.34 2.69
C SER A 142 -14.42 0.40 2.85
N LYS A 143 -14.82 -0.30 1.77
CA LYS A 143 -15.96 -1.24 1.77
C LYS A 143 -15.60 -2.61 2.35
N ILE A 144 -14.32 -2.99 2.30
CA ILE A 144 -13.83 -4.32 2.75
C ILE A 144 -13.08 -4.24 4.08
N LEU A 145 -13.14 -3.11 4.78
CA LEU A 145 -12.41 -2.89 6.03
C LEU A 145 -12.77 -3.93 7.11
N ALA A 146 -14.01 -4.42 7.11
CA ALA A 146 -14.46 -5.47 8.03
C ALA A 146 -13.69 -6.80 7.89
N PHE A 147 -13.06 -7.05 6.73
CA PHE A 147 -12.27 -8.26 6.46
C PHE A 147 -10.77 -8.06 6.70
N LYS A 148 -10.34 -6.87 7.16
CA LYS A 148 -8.92 -6.55 7.31
C LYS A 148 -8.24 -7.53 8.27
N HIS A 149 -7.07 -8.00 7.87
CA HIS A 149 -6.30 -8.97 8.62
C HIS A 149 -4.88 -8.46 8.87
N GLU A 150 -4.37 -8.65 10.09
CA GLU A 150 -3.00 -8.28 10.43
C GLU A 150 -2.03 -9.33 9.86
N ALA A 151 -1.19 -8.91 8.94
CA ALA A 151 -0.15 -9.75 8.36
C ALA A 151 1.20 -9.02 8.35
N VAL A 152 2.28 -9.79 8.41
CA VAL A 152 3.65 -9.27 8.42
C VAL A 152 4.52 -10.03 7.44
N TYR A 153 5.65 -9.44 7.06
CA TYR A 153 6.70 -10.13 6.31
C TYR A 153 8.08 -9.69 6.81
N ILE A 154 9.11 -10.46 6.48
CA ILE A 154 10.48 -10.14 6.84
C ILE A 154 11.17 -9.48 5.65
N ARG A 155 11.63 -8.24 5.84
CA ARG A 155 12.41 -7.51 4.85
C ARG A 155 13.69 -6.99 5.48
N THR A 156 14.84 -7.30 4.88
CA THR A 156 16.16 -6.87 5.39
C THR A 156 16.39 -7.18 6.88
N GLY A 157 15.88 -8.34 7.35
CA GLY A 157 15.97 -8.76 8.75
C GLY A 157 15.02 -8.01 9.71
N LYS A 158 14.05 -7.26 9.19
CA LYS A 158 13.05 -6.51 9.96
C LYS A 158 11.65 -7.01 9.64
N THR A 159 10.80 -7.04 10.66
CA THR A 159 9.38 -7.35 10.52
C THR A 159 8.62 -6.13 10.06
N ILE A 160 7.97 -6.21 8.90
CA ILE A 160 7.18 -5.14 8.30
C ILE A 160 5.70 -5.52 8.34
N LYS A 161 4.83 -4.59 8.76
CA LYS A 161 3.37 -4.77 8.82
C LYS A 161 2.71 -4.40 7.49
N CYS A 162 1.88 -5.29 6.96
CA CYS A 162 1.09 -5.07 5.76
C CYS A 162 -0.15 -4.21 6.05
N GLN A 163 -0.61 -3.40 5.08
CA GLN A 163 -1.79 -2.53 5.27
C GLN A 163 -3.06 -3.06 4.63
N GLU A 164 -2.90 -3.88 3.60
CA GLU A 164 -3.90 -4.19 2.60
C GLU A 164 -4.09 -5.70 2.43
N ILE A 165 -4.04 -6.43 3.55
CA ILE A 165 -4.31 -7.87 3.62
C ILE A 165 -5.67 -8.11 4.27
N TYR A 166 -6.42 -9.06 3.72
CA TYR A 166 -7.79 -9.35 4.09
C TYR A 166 -7.99 -10.86 4.24
N LYS A 167 -8.85 -11.27 5.18
CA LYS A 167 -9.21 -12.66 5.43
C LYS A 167 -10.67 -12.90 5.09
N CYS A 168 -10.91 -13.38 3.87
CA CYS A 168 -12.22 -13.70 3.32
C CYS A 168 -12.05 -14.46 2.00
N HIS A 169 -13.12 -15.09 1.53
CA HIS A 169 -13.15 -15.72 0.21
C HIS A 169 -12.92 -14.67 -0.90
N PRO A 170 -12.09 -14.95 -1.94
CA PRO A 170 -11.71 -13.96 -2.96
C PRO A 170 -12.90 -13.37 -3.72
N GLU A 171 -13.95 -14.16 -3.99
CA GLU A 171 -15.17 -13.68 -4.66
C GLU A 171 -15.84 -12.49 -3.93
N VAL A 172 -15.76 -12.43 -2.60
CA VAL A 172 -16.32 -11.29 -1.84
C VAL A 172 -15.64 -9.97 -2.23
N LEU A 173 -14.31 -10.00 -2.40
CA LEU A 173 -13.53 -8.82 -2.80
C LEU A 173 -13.67 -8.55 -4.29
N ARG A 174 -13.75 -9.61 -5.10
CA ARG A 174 -13.96 -9.51 -6.54
C ARG A 174 -15.26 -8.78 -6.88
N GLU A 175 -16.35 -9.12 -6.20
CA GLU A 175 -17.61 -8.39 -6.36
C GLU A 175 -17.48 -6.90 -6.06
N VAL A 176 -16.74 -6.52 -5.01
CA VAL A 176 -16.53 -5.12 -4.65
C VAL A 176 -15.70 -4.39 -5.71
N LEU A 177 -14.67 -5.06 -6.24
CA LEU A 177 -13.82 -4.57 -7.31
C LEU A 177 -14.63 -4.34 -8.60
N LEU A 178 -15.44 -5.31 -9.04
CA LEU A 178 -16.27 -5.19 -10.25
C LEU A 178 -17.37 -4.12 -10.11
N LYS A 179 -18.05 -4.06 -8.96
CA LYS A 179 -19.06 -3.01 -8.66
C LYS A 179 -18.48 -1.60 -8.64
N TYR A 180 -17.16 -1.44 -8.52
CA TYR A 180 -16.51 -0.14 -8.62
C TYR A 180 -16.37 0.32 -10.08
N TRP A 181 -16.28 -0.62 -11.01
CA TRP A 181 -16.03 -0.35 -12.43
C TRP A 181 -17.30 -0.24 -13.27
N ASP A 182 -18.38 -0.92 -12.88
CA ASP A 182 -19.68 -0.82 -13.57
C ASP A 182 -20.40 0.54 -13.35
N LYS A 183 -19.68 1.60 -12.98
CA LYS A 183 -20.19 2.96 -12.71
C LYS A 183 -19.46 4.01 -13.53
#